data_AF-A0AAE4EIX5-F1
#
_entry.id   AF-A0AAE4EIX5-F1
#
_cell.length_a   1.000
_cell.length_b   1.000
_cell.length_c   1.000
_cell.angle_alpha   90.00
_cell.angle_beta   90.00
_cell.angle_gamma   90.00
#
_symmetry.space_group_name_H-M   'P 1'
#
loop_
_entity.id
_entity.type
_entity.pdbx_description
1 polymer ?
#
loop_
_entity_poly.entity_id
_entity_poly.type
_entity_poly.pdbx_seq_one_letter_code
_entity_poly.pdbx_strand_id
1 'polypeptide(L)'
;MDGTDPTGALRRIEEVVAAARAGVGDRNEVLAALSGLRLLREQLASWEPELITAARAAGASWVALAPALGVASRQAAERRYLRLQPSHTGEKTGEARVDAERDRRAGDRAVADWARRNSAILRQLAGRVSALDGLGPAAQESADRLGAALGDDDPATLLPPLAAAQPHLRAAHAGLAEQLGEISAQTDRLRRDAAGNRRSRE
;
A
#
# COMPACT_ATOMS: atom_id res chain seq x y z
N MET A 1 14.87 -25.34 -3.44
CA MET A 1 14.23 -25.56 -4.75
C MET A 1 13.75 -27.00 -4.78
N ASP A 2 12.60 -27.28 -4.19
CA ASP A 2 11.95 -28.58 -4.40
C ASP A 2 11.34 -28.55 -5.80
N GLY A 3 12.05 -29.17 -6.73
CA GLY A 3 11.69 -29.23 -8.14
C GLY A 3 10.41 -30.03 -8.34
N THR A 4 9.28 -29.34 -8.32
CA THR A 4 8.07 -29.88 -8.92
C THR A 4 8.31 -29.91 -10.42
N ASP A 5 8.53 -31.09 -11.00
CA ASP A 5 8.67 -31.26 -12.45
C ASP A 5 7.45 -30.63 -13.16
N PRO A 6 7.61 -29.47 -13.84
CA PRO A 6 6.50 -28.74 -14.44
C PRO A 6 5.85 -29.55 -15.56
N THR A 7 6.66 -30.32 -16.28
CA THR A 7 6.24 -31.16 -17.40
C THR A 7 5.38 -32.31 -16.89
N GLY A 8 5.84 -32.99 -15.84
CA GLY A 8 5.08 -34.04 -15.17
C GLY A 8 3.80 -33.52 -14.53
N ALA A 9 3.81 -32.30 -13.97
CA ALA A 9 2.60 -31.67 -13.43
C ALA A 9 1.58 -31.33 -14.52
N LEU A 10 2.02 -30.75 -15.64
CA LEU A 10 1.15 -30.44 -16.78
C LEU A 10 0.52 -31.70 -17.37
N ARG A 11 1.30 -32.75 -17.60
CA ARG A 11 0.80 -34.02 -18.13
C ARG A 11 -0.30 -34.64 -17.24
N ARG A 12 -0.11 -34.63 -15.92
CA ARG A 12 -1.14 -35.11 -14.97
C ARG A 12 -2.42 -34.27 -15.04
N ILE A 13 -2.30 -32.95 -15.19
CA ILE A 13 -3.47 -32.07 -15.35
C ILE A 13 -4.19 -32.39 -16.66
N GLU A 14 -3.46 -32.62 -17.75
CA GLU A 14 -4.04 -32.99 -19.05
C GLU A 14 -4.81 -34.32 -18.98
N GLU A 15 -4.24 -35.33 -18.32
CA GLU A 15 -4.88 -36.63 -18.07
C GLU A 15 -6.22 -36.46 -17.32
N VAL A 16 -6.24 -35.68 -16.24
CA VAL A 16 -7.46 -35.40 -15.44
C VAL A 16 -8.48 -34.59 -16.24
N VAL A 17 -8.04 -33.62 -17.06
CA VAL A 17 -8.93 -32.85 -17.94
C VAL A 17 -9.58 -33.76 -18.99
N ALA A 18 -8.84 -34.71 -19.56
CA ALA A 18 -9.38 -35.69 -20.50
C ALA A 18 -10.42 -36.60 -19.83
N ALA A 19 -10.13 -37.12 -18.64
CA ALA A 19 -11.07 -37.93 -17.85
C ALA A 19 -12.34 -37.15 -17.48
N ALA A 20 -12.21 -35.89 -17.07
CA ALA A 20 -13.34 -35.01 -16.76
C ALA A 20 -14.21 -34.74 -18.00
N ARG A 21 -13.61 -34.51 -19.16
CA ARG A 21 -14.35 -34.34 -20.44
C ARG A 21 -15.09 -35.61 -20.86
N ALA A 22 -14.55 -36.77 -20.56
CA ALA A 22 -15.20 -38.07 -20.80
C ALA A 22 -16.28 -38.41 -19.75
N GLY A 23 -16.47 -37.58 -18.73
CA GLY A 23 -17.44 -37.82 -17.64
C GLY A 23 -17.00 -38.88 -16.62
N VAL A 24 -15.72 -39.23 -16.58
CA VAL A 24 -15.15 -40.31 -15.74
C VAL A 24 -14.20 -39.75 -14.66
N GLY A 25 -14.21 -38.44 -14.41
CA GLY A 25 -13.27 -37.79 -13.49
C GLY A 25 -13.63 -37.99 -12.01
N ASP A 26 -12.67 -38.45 -11.20
CA ASP A 26 -12.80 -38.47 -9.75
C ASP A 26 -12.72 -37.05 -9.15
N ARG A 27 -13.55 -36.76 -8.15
CA ARG A 27 -13.62 -35.43 -7.51
C ARG A 27 -12.28 -35.02 -6.91
N ASN A 28 -11.57 -35.93 -6.24
CA ASN A 28 -10.31 -35.60 -5.58
C ASN A 28 -9.20 -35.38 -6.61
N GLU A 29 -9.18 -36.16 -7.69
CA GLU A 29 -8.27 -35.96 -8.82
C GLU A 29 -8.46 -34.59 -9.48
N VAL A 30 -9.72 -34.16 -9.68
CA VAL A 30 -10.04 -32.82 -10.21
C VAL A 30 -9.56 -31.71 -9.28
N LEU A 31 -9.78 -31.82 -7.97
CA LEU A 31 -9.30 -30.83 -7.00
C LEU A 31 -7.76 -30.78 -6.93
N ALA A 32 -7.10 -31.93 -7.04
CA ALA A 32 -5.64 -32.01 -7.12
C ALA A 32 -5.12 -31.36 -8.42
N ALA A 33 -5.78 -31.61 -9.56
CA ALA A 33 -5.42 -30.99 -10.84
C ALA A 33 -5.61 -29.47 -10.81
N LEU A 34 -6.68 -28.95 -10.20
CA LEU A 34 -6.89 -27.51 -10.00
C LEU A 34 -5.79 -26.88 -9.14
N SER A 35 -5.37 -27.58 -8.07
CA SER A 35 -4.27 -27.12 -7.21
C SER A 35 -2.94 -27.09 -7.95
N GLY A 36 -2.63 -28.15 -8.71
CA GLY A 36 -1.45 -28.22 -9.57
C GLY A 36 -1.46 -27.13 -10.65
N LEU A 37 -2.61 -26.86 -11.25
CA LEU A 37 -2.78 -25.80 -12.25
C LEU A 37 -2.54 -24.41 -11.65
N ARG A 38 -2.97 -24.16 -10.41
CA ARG A 38 -2.67 -22.91 -9.70
C ARG A 38 -1.16 -22.74 -9.52
N LEU A 39 -0.49 -23.76 -9.00
CA LEU A 39 0.97 -23.73 -8.78
C LEU A 39 1.75 -23.53 -10.09
N LEU A 40 1.33 -24.22 -11.16
CA LEU A 40 1.96 -24.05 -12.47
C LEU A 40 1.77 -22.62 -13.00
N ARG A 41 0.59 -22.02 -12.83
CA ARG A 41 0.35 -20.61 -13.21
C ARG A 41 1.20 -19.65 -12.39
N GLU A 42 1.37 -19.89 -11.09
CA GLU A 42 2.25 -19.08 -10.23
C GLU A 42 3.72 -19.17 -10.71
N GLN A 43 4.18 -20.38 -11.06
CA GLN A 43 5.52 -20.60 -11.59
C GLN A 43 5.74 -19.96 -12.96
N LEU A 44 4.77 -20.05 -13.87
CA LEU A 44 4.84 -19.38 -15.17
C LEU A 44 4.80 -17.85 -15.04
N ALA A 45 3.99 -17.34 -14.10
CA ALA A 45 3.90 -15.91 -13.84
C ALA A 45 5.19 -15.32 -13.26
N SER A 46 5.98 -16.10 -12.51
CA SER A 46 7.28 -15.63 -11.98
C SER A 46 8.36 -15.53 -13.06
N TRP A 47 8.29 -16.35 -14.11
CA TRP A 47 9.23 -16.28 -15.24
C TRP A 47 8.97 -15.07 -16.15
N GLU A 48 7.74 -14.61 -16.26
CA GLU A 48 7.38 -13.50 -17.13
C GLU A 48 8.20 -12.21 -16.88
N PRO A 49 8.33 -11.67 -15.64
CA PRO A 49 9.17 -10.51 -15.38
C PRO A 49 10.67 -10.77 -15.63
N GLU A 50 11.16 -12.00 -15.39
CA GLU A 50 12.55 -12.38 -15.70
C GLU A 50 12.83 -12.31 -17.21
N LEU A 51 11.93 -12.87 -18.02
CA LEU A 51 12.01 -12.85 -19.48
C LEU A 51 11.89 -11.42 -20.04
N ILE A 52 10.98 -10.61 -19.50
CA ILE A 52 10.89 -9.19 -19.88
C ILE A 52 12.18 -8.44 -19.53
N THR A 53 12.74 -8.67 -18.34
CA THR A 53 14.00 -8.05 -17.90
C THR A 53 15.15 -8.43 -18.82
N ALA A 54 15.29 -9.72 -19.16
CA ALA A 54 16.30 -10.22 -20.08
C ALA A 54 16.14 -9.61 -21.49
N ALA A 55 14.92 -9.53 -22.01
CA ALA A 55 14.65 -8.92 -23.31
C ALA A 55 14.97 -7.41 -23.32
N ARG A 56 14.65 -6.70 -22.22
CA ARG A 56 15.01 -5.28 -22.06
C ARG A 56 16.52 -5.09 -21.99
N ALA A 57 17.25 -5.95 -21.29
CA ALA A 57 18.71 -5.95 -21.23
C ALA A 57 19.35 -6.22 -22.60
N ALA A 58 18.70 -7.05 -23.44
CA ALA A 58 19.08 -7.28 -24.83
C ALA A 58 18.66 -6.15 -25.81
N GLY A 59 18.05 -5.06 -25.31
CA GLY A 59 17.70 -3.89 -26.11
C GLY A 59 16.28 -3.88 -26.70
N ALA A 60 15.42 -4.85 -26.39
CA ALA A 60 14.05 -4.87 -26.89
C ALA A 60 13.26 -3.65 -26.39
N SER A 61 12.59 -2.91 -27.27
CA SER A 61 11.73 -1.80 -26.87
C SER A 61 10.38 -2.28 -26.32
N TRP A 62 9.70 -1.44 -25.53
CA TRP A 62 8.33 -1.74 -25.07
C TRP A 62 7.32 -1.91 -26.22
N VAL A 63 7.58 -1.27 -27.36
CA VAL A 63 6.76 -1.44 -28.58
C VAL A 63 6.96 -2.85 -29.14
N ALA A 64 8.20 -3.34 -29.19
CA ALA A 64 8.53 -4.69 -29.65
C ALA A 64 8.03 -5.78 -28.69
N LEU A 65 7.96 -5.50 -27.38
CA LEU A 65 7.45 -6.42 -26.37
C LEU A 65 5.92 -6.54 -26.37
N ALA A 66 5.19 -5.50 -26.79
CA ALA A 66 3.73 -5.48 -26.69
C ALA A 66 3.03 -6.65 -27.42
N PRO A 67 3.39 -7.00 -28.67
CA PRO A 67 2.84 -8.17 -29.34
C PRO A 67 3.15 -9.49 -28.62
N ALA A 68 4.38 -9.66 -28.12
CA ALA A 68 4.81 -10.88 -27.42
C ALA A 68 4.07 -11.09 -26.09
N LEU A 69 3.68 -9.99 -25.43
CA LEU A 69 2.89 -10.03 -24.19
C LEU A 69 1.38 -10.07 -24.41
N GLY A 70 0.92 -10.11 -25.68
CA GLY A 70 -0.49 -10.13 -26.05
C GLY A 70 -1.24 -8.84 -25.70
N VAL A 71 -0.57 -7.68 -25.70
CA VAL A 71 -1.16 -6.39 -25.36
C VAL A 71 -1.10 -5.41 -26.53
N ALA A 72 -2.12 -4.54 -26.63
CA ALA A 72 -2.30 -3.67 -27.79
C ALA A 72 -1.35 -2.46 -27.87
N SER A 73 -0.62 -2.13 -26.80
CA SER A 73 0.19 -0.91 -26.77
C SER A 73 1.44 -1.02 -25.90
N ARG A 74 2.40 -0.14 -26.19
CA ARG A 74 3.61 0.10 -25.40
C ARG A 74 3.29 0.30 -23.91
N GLN A 75 2.34 1.19 -23.62
CA GLN A 75 1.97 1.51 -22.24
C GLN A 75 1.34 0.30 -21.53
N ALA A 76 0.58 -0.52 -22.25
CA ALA A 76 0.00 -1.73 -21.67
C ALA A 76 1.08 -2.77 -21.31
N ALA A 77 2.13 -2.89 -22.14
CA ALA A 77 3.28 -3.75 -21.89
C ALA A 77 4.08 -3.29 -20.65
N GLU A 78 4.41 -1.99 -20.60
CA GLU A 78 5.12 -1.39 -19.46
C GLU A 78 4.34 -1.54 -18.15
N ARG A 79 3.04 -1.24 -18.17
CA ARG A 79 2.18 -1.42 -16.99
C ARG A 79 2.11 -2.88 -16.54
N ARG A 80 2.09 -3.84 -17.47
CA ARG A 80 2.10 -5.27 -17.12
C ARG A 80 3.39 -5.66 -16.41
N TYR A 81 4.55 -5.25 -16.93
CA TYR A 81 5.85 -5.49 -16.29
C TYR A 81 5.95 -4.86 -14.90
N LEU A 82 5.56 -3.58 -14.76
CA LEU A 82 5.54 -2.89 -13.46
C LEU A 82 4.56 -3.53 -12.46
N ARG A 83 3.59 -4.32 -12.93
CA ARG A 83 2.73 -5.10 -12.03
C ARG A 83 3.37 -6.38 -11.53
N LEU A 84 4.29 -6.95 -12.29
CA LEU A 84 4.96 -8.22 -12.02
C LEU A 84 6.26 -8.06 -11.24
N GLN A 85 6.83 -6.85 -11.19
CA GLN A 85 8.03 -6.56 -10.41
C GLN A 85 7.75 -6.62 -8.90
N PRO A 86 8.54 -7.39 -8.12
CA PRO A 86 8.49 -7.34 -6.66
C PRO A 86 8.87 -5.93 -6.20
N SER A 87 7.99 -5.25 -5.45
CA SER A 87 8.38 -3.99 -4.82
C SER A 87 9.34 -4.27 -3.67
N HIS A 88 10.25 -3.34 -3.39
CA HIS A 88 11.11 -3.32 -2.19
C HIS A 88 10.33 -3.33 -0.85
N THR A 89 8.99 -3.39 -0.89
CA THR A 89 8.07 -3.45 0.26
C THR A 89 7.42 -4.82 0.49
N GLY A 90 7.62 -5.82 -0.39
CA GLY A 90 7.22 -7.21 -0.15
C GLY A 90 5.75 -7.58 -0.45
N GLU A 91 4.99 -6.75 -1.18
CA GLU A 91 3.58 -7.02 -1.51
C GLU A 91 3.44 -7.81 -2.83
N LYS A 92 2.66 -8.91 -2.83
CA LYS A 92 2.70 -9.96 -3.87
C LYS A 92 1.70 -9.83 -5.04
N THR A 93 0.74 -8.89 -5.08
CA THR A 93 -0.24 -8.76 -6.20
C THR A 93 -0.70 -7.33 -6.52
N GLY A 94 -1.27 -7.13 -7.72
CA GLY A 94 -1.89 -5.87 -8.15
C GLY A 94 -3.16 -5.47 -7.39
N GLU A 95 -3.88 -6.47 -6.88
CA GLU A 95 -5.07 -6.31 -6.04
C GLU A 95 -4.67 -5.80 -4.66
N ALA A 96 -3.63 -6.37 -4.06
CA ALA A 96 -3.06 -5.90 -2.81
C ALA A 96 -2.61 -4.42 -2.85
N ARG A 97 -2.12 -3.93 -4.01
CA ARG A 97 -1.81 -2.49 -4.20
C ARG A 97 -3.05 -1.62 -4.17
N VAL A 98 -4.11 -2.05 -4.84
CA VAL A 98 -5.38 -1.31 -4.87
C VAL A 98 -5.98 -1.29 -3.47
N ASP A 99 -5.89 -2.39 -2.73
CA ASP A 99 -6.40 -2.47 -1.37
C ASP A 99 -5.56 -1.67 -0.38
N ALA A 100 -4.22 -1.72 -0.48
CA ALA A 100 -3.34 -0.87 0.32
C ALA A 100 -3.55 0.64 0.05
N GLU A 101 -3.72 1.03 -1.21
CA GLU A 101 -4.08 2.40 -1.58
C GLU A 101 -5.46 2.78 -1.03
N ARG A 102 -6.45 1.90 -1.15
CA ARG A 102 -7.80 2.15 -0.64
C ARG A 102 -7.83 2.19 0.89
N ASP A 103 -7.00 1.42 1.57
CA ASP A 103 -6.83 1.41 3.03
C ASP A 103 -6.17 2.71 3.50
N ARG A 104 -5.13 3.15 2.81
CA ARG A 104 -4.50 4.45 3.09
C ARG A 104 -5.52 5.58 2.94
N ARG A 105 -6.27 5.61 1.83
CA ARG A 105 -7.33 6.62 1.62
C ARG A 105 -8.45 6.52 2.66
N ALA A 106 -8.79 5.32 3.12
CA ALA A 106 -9.77 5.14 4.19
C ALA A 106 -9.24 5.71 5.52
N GLY A 107 -7.98 5.45 5.85
CA GLY A 107 -7.29 6.03 7.00
C GLY A 107 -7.22 7.55 6.93
N ASP A 108 -6.82 8.11 5.78
CA ASP A 108 -6.73 9.56 5.59
C ASP A 108 -8.11 10.24 5.71
N ARG A 109 -9.17 9.62 5.16
CA ARG A 109 -10.55 10.11 5.35
C ARG A 109 -10.97 10.07 6.82
N ALA A 110 -10.69 8.97 7.52
CA ALA A 110 -11.03 8.83 8.94
C ALA A 110 -10.31 9.88 9.79
N VAL A 111 -9.04 10.17 9.50
CA VAL A 111 -8.27 11.23 10.14
C VAL A 111 -8.86 12.61 9.84
N ALA A 112 -9.19 12.91 8.58
CA ALA A 112 -9.77 14.19 8.20
C ALA A 112 -11.15 14.41 8.86
N ASP A 113 -12.01 13.39 8.91
CA ASP A 113 -13.31 13.45 9.59
C ASP A 113 -13.17 13.63 11.10
N TRP A 114 -12.17 12.98 11.71
CA TRP A 114 -11.86 13.21 13.12
C TRP A 114 -11.33 14.63 13.34
N ALA A 115 -10.42 15.13 12.51
CA ALA A 115 -9.88 16.49 12.61
C ALA A 115 -10.97 17.55 12.50
N ARG A 116 -11.92 17.39 11.57
CA ARG A 116 -13.08 18.28 11.43
C ARG A 116 -13.94 18.31 12.70
N ARG A 117 -14.22 17.14 13.29
CA ARG A 117 -14.98 17.05 14.56
C ARG A 117 -14.22 17.59 15.78
N ASN A 118 -12.89 17.61 15.73
CA ASN A 118 -12.02 18.07 16.83
C ASN A 118 -11.35 19.42 16.53
N SER A 119 -11.89 20.17 15.57
CA SER A 119 -11.24 21.37 15.02
C SER A 119 -10.95 22.45 16.05
N ALA A 120 -11.85 22.65 17.03
CA ALA A 120 -11.65 23.61 18.12
C ALA A 120 -10.42 23.25 18.97
N ILE A 121 -10.25 21.97 19.33
CA ILE A 121 -9.12 21.49 20.13
C ILE A 121 -7.82 21.64 19.34
N LEU A 122 -7.82 21.28 18.05
CA LEU A 122 -6.64 21.41 17.19
C LEU A 122 -6.21 22.87 17.03
N ARG A 123 -7.16 23.79 16.80
CA ARG A 123 -6.88 25.23 16.70
C ARG A 123 -6.42 25.83 18.03
N GLN A 124 -6.99 25.40 19.16
CA GLN A 124 -6.54 25.84 20.48
C GLN A 124 -5.11 25.36 20.78
N LEU A 125 -4.79 24.10 20.49
CA LEU A 125 -3.42 23.58 20.62
C LEU A 125 -2.46 24.36 19.72
N ALA A 126 -2.86 24.59 18.47
CA ALA A 126 -2.06 25.31 17.51
C ALA A 126 -1.77 26.75 17.94
N GLY A 127 -2.80 27.47 18.40
CA GLY A 127 -2.66 28.82 18.94
C GLY A 127 -1.71 28.86 20.15
N ARG A 128 -1.86 27.92 21.10
CA ARG A 128 -0.98 27.82 22.26
C ARG A 128 0.48 27.60 21.88
N VAL A 129 0.76 26.72 20.90
CA VAL A 129 2.12 26.46 20.44
C VAL A 129 2.68 27.66 19.68
N SER A 130 1.88 28.32 18.83
CA SER A 130 2.32 29.48 18.05
C SER A 130 2.63 30.72 18.90
N ALA A 131 2.10 30.78 20.13
CA ALA A 131 2.30 31.89 21.07
C ALA A 131 3.40 31.63 22.10
N LEU A 132 4.20 30.57 21.95
CA LEU A 132 5.33 30.29 22.83
C LEU A 132 6.50 31.21 22.51
N ASP A 133 6.98 31.93 23.52
CA ASP A 133 8.18 32.78 23.42
C ASP A 133 9.44 32.05 23.88
N GLY A 134 10.62 32.59 23.51
CA GLY A 134 11.91 32.06 23.96
C GLY A 134 12.30 30.72 23.34
N LEU A 135 11.70 30.38 22.21
CA LEU A 135 11.97 29.16 21.47
C LEU A 135 13.33 29.21 20.76
N GLY A 136 14.04 28.07 20.75
CA GLY A 136 15.21 27.91 19.88
C GLY A 136 14.81 27.90 18.39
N PRO A 137 15.75 28.09 17.44
CA PRO A 137 15.43 28.30 16.02
C PRO A 137 14.52 27.23 15.38
N ALA A 138 14.76 25.95 15.66
CA ALA A 138 13.95 24.84 15.12
C ALA A 138 12.53 24.78 15.72
N ALA A 139 12.39 25.20 16.98
CA ALA A 139 11.11 25.29 17.66
C ALA A 139 10.30 26.49 17.14
N GLN A 140 10.98 27.61 16.89
CA GLN A 140 10.38 28.80 16.26
C GLN A 140 9.87 28.49 14.86
N GLU A 141 10.66 27.82 14.02
CA GLU A 141 10.22 27.43 12.67
C GLU A 141 8.97 26.54 12.72
N SER A 142 8.90 25.62 13.70
CA SER A 142 7.72 24.78 13.91
C SER A 142 6.50 25.60 14.35
N ALA A 143 6.69 26.58 15.23
CA ALA A 143 5.64 27.52 15.66
C ALA A 143 5.13 28.40 14.50
N ASP A 144 6.02 28.88 13.64
CA ASP A 144 5.66 29.69 12.47
C ASP A 144 4.84 28.90 11.45
N ARG A 145 5.23 27.64 11.16
CA ARG A 145 4.44 26.72 10.30
C ARG A 145 3.05 26.47 10.87
N LEU A 146 2.93 26.40 12.19
CA LEU A 146 1.67 26.28 12.91
C LEU A 146 0.81 27.56 12.78
N GLY A 147 1.42 28.74 12.88
CA GLY A 147 0.78 30.02 12.61
C GLY A 147 0.22 30.11 11.18
N ALA A 148 0.99 29.66 10.19
CA ALA A 148 0.52 29.61 8.80
C ALA A 148 -0.66 28.63 8.62
N ALA A 149 -0.59 27.45 9.22
CA ALA A 149 -1.64 26.43 9.13
C ALA A 149 -2.94 26.83 9.84
N LEU A 150 -2.89 27.70 10.85
CA LEU A 150 -4.08 28.27 11.49
C LEU A 150 -4.95 29.09 10.52
N GLY A 151 -4.36 29.63 9.44
CA GLY A 151 -5.07 30.36 8.40
C GLY A 151 -5.76 29.47 7.36
N ASP A 152 -5.61 28.15 7.43
CA ASP A 152 -6.23 27.20 6.50
C ASP A 152 -7.66 26.83 6.95
N ASP A 153 -8.53 26.58 5.97
CA ASP A 153 -9.93 26.18 6.19
C ASP A 153 -10.03 24.74 6.72
N ASP A 154 -9.17 23.82 6.28
CA ASP A 154 -9.23 22.41 6.69
C ASP A 154 -8.40 22.16 7.96
N PRO A 155 -9.03 21.84 9.11
CA PRO A 155 -8.31 21.56 10.35
C PRO A 155 -7.38 20.33 10.28
N ALA A 156 -7.51 19.47 9.26
CA ALA A 156 -6.56 18.36 9.06
C ALA A 156 -5.13 18.84 8.74
N THR A 157 -4.98 20.04 8.17
CA THR A 157 -3.67 20.65 7.84
C THR A 157 -2.87 21.05 9.09
N LEU A 158 -3.52 21.16 10.25
CA LEU A 158 -2.88 21.41 11.54
C LEU A 158 -2.14 20.19 12.08
N LEU A 159 -2.50 18.98 11.66
CA LEU A 159 -1.95 17.74 12.23
C LEU A 159 -0.45 17.56 11.95
N PRO A 160 0.06 17.71 10.69
CA PRO A 160 1.49 17.61 10.43
C PRO A 160 2.36 18.60 11.22
N PRO A 161 2.05 19.92 11.28
CA PRO A 161 2.88 20.84 12.03
C PRO A 161 2.75 20.67 13.55
N LEU A 162 1.59 20.26 14.09
CA LEU A 162 1.45 19.87 15.51
C LEU A 162 2.36 18.68 15.86
N ALA A 163 2.38 17.64 15.03
CA ALA A 163 3.26 16.49 15.24
C ALA A 163 4.74 16.88 15.15
N ALA A 164 5.10 17.76 14.20
CA ALA A 164 6.47 18.24 14.03
C ALA A 164 6.96 19.11 15.20
N ALA A 165 6.08 19.86 15.86
CA ALA A 165 6.44 20.68 17.02
C ALA A 165 6.73 19.83 18.28
N GLN A 166 6.17 18.63 18.40
CA GLN A 166 6.20 17.82 19.62
C GLN A 166 7.61 17.56 20.19
N PRO A 167 8.63 17.18 19.39
CA PRO A 167 9.98 16.92 19.92
C PRO A 167 10.64 18.15 20.53
N HIS A 168 10.32 19.34 20.00
CA HIS A 168 10.90 20.60 20.42
C HIS A 168 10.34 21.10 21.77
N LEU A 169 9.15 20.63 22.15
CA LEU A 169 8.46 21.05 23.37
C LEU A 169 8.83 20.20 24.60
N ARG A 170 9.45 19.04 24.43
CA ARG A 170 9.66 18.08 25.53
C ARG A 170 10.51 18.62 26.68
N ALA A 171 11.49 19.47 26.38
CA ALA A 171 12.42 19.98 27.39
C ALA A 171 11.81 21.07 28.29
N ALA A 172 11.01 21.98 27.70
CA ALA A 172 10.50 23.17 28.40
C ALA A 172 8.98 23.13 28.65
N HIS A 173 8.22 22.34 27.87
CA HIS A 173 6.77 22.30 27.88
C HIS A 173 6.25 20.86 27.82
N ALA A 174 6.72 20.01 28.73
CA ALA A 174 6.45 18.56 28.74
C ALA A 174 4.95 18.21 28.64
N GLY A 175 4.09 18.89 29.39
CA GLY A 175 2.63 18.64 29.33
C GLY A 175 1.99 18.98 27.98
N LEU A 176 2.51 19.99 27.27
CA LEU A 176 2.05 20.30 25.92
C LEU A 176 2.58 19.27 24.92
N ALA A 177 3.83 18.85 25.06
CA ALA A 177 4.41 17.78 24.25
C ALA A 177 3.68 16.43 24.42
N GLU A 178 3.17 16.15 25.61
CA GLU A 178 2.34 14.97 25.88
C GLU A 178 0.99 15.07 25.15
N GLN A 179 0.28 16.20 25.25
CA GLN A 179 -0.97 16.44 24.53
C GLN A 179 -0.80 16.27 23.01
N LEU A 180 0.28 16.81 22.42
CA LEU A 180 0.56 16.62 20.99
C LEU A 180 0.87 15.15 20.64
N GLY A 181 1.50 14.43 21.55
CA GLY A 181 1.75 12.99 21.44
C GLY A 181 0.46 12.17 21.44
N GLU A 182 -0.49 12.50 22.31
CA GLU A 182 -1.81 11.85 22.37
C GLU A 182 -2.60 12.04 21.06
N ILE A 183 -2.57 13.25 20.49
CA ILE A 183 -3.20 13.57 19.21
C ILE A 183 -2.57 12.74 18.08
N SER A 184 -1.23 12.68 18.03
CA SER A 184 -0.50 11.88 17.03
C SER A 184 -0.85 10.39 17.13
N ALA A 185 -0.84 9.85 18.35
CA ALA A 185 -1.23 8.47 18.62
C ALA A 185 -2.70 8.18 18.25
N GLN A 186 -3.60 9.13 18.49
CA GLN A 186 -5.01 9.02 18.09
C GLN A 186 -5.16 8.97 16.57
N THR A 187 -4.46 9.84 15.82
CA THR A 187 -4.48 9.78 14.35
C THR A 187 -3.92 8.47 13.80
N ASP A 188 -2.89 7.92 14.42
CA ASP A 188 -2.33 6.63 14.00
C ASP A 188 -3.25 5.46 14.32
N ARG A 189 -3.96 5.49 15.45
CA ARG A 189 -5.01 4.52 15.76
C ARG A 189 -6.13 4.58 14.71
N LEU A 190 -6.63 5.76 14.39
CA LEU A 190 -7.68 5.94 13.38
C LEU A 190 -7.29 5.39 12.00
N ARG A 191 -6.04 5.60 11.56
CA ARG A 191 -5.54 5.02 10.30
C ARG A 191 -5.55 3.49 10.34
N ARG A 192 -5.10 2.89 11.45
CA ARG A 192 -5.07 1.43 11.62
C ARG A 192 -6.47 0.83 11.71
N ASP A 193 -7.37 1.45 12.48
CA ASP A 193 -8.73 0.97 12.69
C ASP A 193 -9.56 1.06 11.40
N ALA A 194 -9.39 2.12 10.62
CA ALA A 194 -10.03 2.26 9.32
C ALA A 194 -9.58 1.16 8.33
N ALA A 195 -8.30 0.82 8.34
CA ALA A 195 -7.77 -0.28 7.54
C ALA A 195 -8.22 -1.66 8.06
N GLY A 196 -8.28 -1.84 9.38
CA GLY A 196 -8.70 -3.09 10.03
C GLY A 196 -10.20 -3.41 9.85
N ASN A 197 -11.07 -2.44 10.09
CA ASN A 197 -12.52 -2.59 9.98
C ASN A 197 -12.98 -2.88 8.55
N ARG A 198 -12.19 -2.50 7.55
CA ARG A 198 -12.43 -2.88 6.15
C ARG A 198 -12.11 -4.35 5.90
N ARG A 199 -10.92 -4.80 6.32
CA ARG A 199 -10.51 -6.21 6.19
C ARG A 199 -11.43 -7.19 6.93
N SER A 200 -12.17 -6.73 7.94
CA SER A 200 -13.18 -7.54 8.65
C SER A 200 -14.56 -7.57 7.97
N ARG A 201 -14.80 -6.73 6.95
CA ARG A 201 -16.08 -6.63 6.22
C ARG A 201 -16.03 -7.28 4.82
N GLU A 202 -14.84 -7.67 4.39
CA GLU A 202 -14.56 -8.47 3.18
C GLU A 202 -14.48 -9.96 3.54
#